data_AF-A0A154UZQ0-F1
#
_entry.id   AF-A0A154UZQ0-F1
#
_cell.length_a   1.000
_cell.length_b   1.000
_cell.length_c   1.000
_cell.angle_alpha   90.00
_cell.angle_beta   90.00
_cell.angle_gamma   90.00
#
_symmetry.space_group_name_H-M   'P 1'
#
loop_
_entity.id
_entity.type
_entity.pdbx_description
1 polymer ?
#
loop_
_entity_poly.entity_id
_entity_poly.type
_entity_poly.pdbx_seq_one_letter_code
_entity_poly.pdbx_strand_id
1 'polypeptide(L)' 'MAPGVVPLAPGLILLAARGMTLTRLNAIVGVSQANLSVLKDDRARAVRYSTIVAVCRALECEIGELLVLDPPSS' A
#
# COMPACT_ATOMS: atom_id res chain seq x y z
N MET A 1 1.74 -24.29 8.04
CA MET A 1 2.83 -23.34 7.76
C MET A 1 3.38 -23.65 6.38
N ALA A 2 2.79 -23.05 5.33
CA ALA A 2 3.28 -23.20 3.96
C ALA A 2 3.93 -21.87 3.56
N PRO A 3 5.26 -21.82 3.33
CA PRO A 3 5.92 -20.69 2.70
C PRO A 3 5.74 -20.86 1.19
N GLY A 4 4.96 -20.00 0.53
CA GLY A 4 4.90 -20.11 -0.94
C GLY A 4 3.72 -19.52 -1.68
N VAL A 5 2.81 -18.79 -1.04
CA VAL A 5 1.83 -17.99 -1.79
C VAL A 5 1.64 -16.66 -1.08
N VAL A 6 2.47 -15.67 -1.41
CA VAL A 6 2.06 -14.27 -1.24
C VAL A 6 1.43 -13.90 -2.58
N PRO A 7 0.08 -13.88 -2.69
CA PRO A 7 -0.54 -13.49 -3.94
C PRO A 7 -0.15 -12.04 -4.24
N LEU A 8 0.25 -11.82 -5.49
CA LEU A 8 0.39 -10.52 -6.13
C LEU A 8 -0.69 -9.56 -5.62
N ALA A 9 -0.33 -8.31 -5.25
CA ALA A 9 -0.98 -7.18 -5.90
C ALA A 9 -0.56 -5.76 -5.52
N PRO A 10 -0.75 -4.82 -6.48
CA PRO A 10 -0.73 -3.37 -6.27
C PRO A 10 -1.74 -2.94 -5.20
N GLY A 11 -1.49 -1.79 -4.56
CA GLY A 11 -2.18 -1.30 -3.37
C GLY A 11 -3.72 -1.21 -3.41
N LEU A 12 -4.37 -1.49 -4.55
CA LEU A 12 -5.82 -1.63 -4.69
C LEU A 12 -6.38 -2.89 -3.99
N ILE A 13 -5.65 -4.02 -4.01
CA ILE A 13 -6.12 -5.27 -3.40
C ILE A 13 -6.14 -5.19 -1.88
N LEU A 14 -5.16 -4.50 -1.28
CA LEU A 14 -5.04 -4.39 0.17
C LEU A 14 -6.21 -3.62 0.82
N LEU A 15 -6.71 -2.59 0.13
CA LEU A 15 -7.87 -1.80 0.56
C LEU A 15 -9.16 -2.62 0.46
N ALA A 16 -9.39 -3.25 -0.69
CA ALA A 16 -10.59 -4.06 -0.94
C ALA A 16 -10.64 -5.29 -0.02
N ALA A 17 -9.52 -6.00 0.17
CA ALA A 17 -9.41 -7.16 1.04
C ALA A 17 -9.73 -6.85 2.51
N ARG A 18 -9.48 -5.62 2.95
CA ARG A 18 -9.75 -5.16 4.33
C ARG A 18 -11.01 -4.30 4.46
N GLY A 19 -11.83 -4.17 3.42
CA GLY A 19 -13.03 -3.33 3.43
C GLY A 19 -12.73 -1.85 3.73
N MET A 20 -11.51 -1.39 3.44
CA MET A 20 -11.00 -0.07 3.77
C MET A 20 -11.19 0.89 2.58
N THR A 21 -11.69 2.10 2.84
CA THR A 21 -11.77 3.16 1.82
C THR A 21 -10.56 4.07 1.86
N LEU A 22 -10.22 4.71 0.74
CA LEU A 22 -9.11 5.67 0.69
C LEU A 22 -9.35 6.88 1.61
N THR A 23 -10.61 7.30 1.74
CA THR A 23 -11.03 8.38 2.66
C THR A 23 -10.75 8.01 4.11
N ARG A 24 -11.08 6.78 4.51
CA ARG A 24 -10.81 6.27 5.85
C ARG A 24 -9.31 6.10 6.09
N LEU A 25 -8.57 5.60 5.10
CA LEU A 25 -7.12 5.48 5.19
C LEU A 25 -6.44 6.86 5.37
N ASN A 26 -6.87 7.88 4.63
CA ASN A 26 -6.42 9.27 4.81
C ASN A 26 -6.60 9.74 6.26
N ALA A 27 -7.80 9.53 6.83
CA ALA A 27 -8.10 9.93 8.20
C ALA A 27 -7.21 9.23 9.25
N ILE A 28 -6.80 7.99 9.01
CA ILE A 28 -5.94 7.21 9.93
C ILE A 28 -4.45 7.59 9.76
N VAL A 29 -3.99 7.69 8.51
CA VAL A 29 -2.57 7.87 8.15
C VAL A 29 -2.15 9.34 8.26
N GLY A 30 -3.09 10.28 8.20
CA GLY A 30 -2.82 11.71 8.26
C GLY A 30 -2.15 12.25 6.99
N VAL A 31 -2.43 11.64 5.84
CA VAL A 31 -1.85 11.99 4.54
C VAL A 31 -2.97 12.20 3.53
N SER A 32 -2.89 13.30 2.78
CA SER A 32 -3.94 13.72 1.85
C SER A 32 -4.39 12.60 0.92
N GLN A 33 -5.68 12.64 0.57
CA GLN A 33 -6.28 11.67 -0.36
C GLN A 33 -5.58 11.67 -1.72
N ALA A 34 -5.06 12.82 -2.18
CA ALA A 34 -4.29 12.94 -3.40
C ALA A 34 -2.97 12.15 -3.34
N ASN A 35 -2.22 12.27 -2.24
CA ASN A 35 -0.97 11.54 -2.05
C ASN A 35 -1.21 10.03 -1.98
N LEU A 36 -2.25 9.61 -1.26
CA LEU A 36 -2.63 8.20 -1.18
C LEU A 36 -3.11 7.66 -2.53
N SER A 37 -3.80 8.46 -3.35
CA SER A 37 -4.21 8.03 -4.70
C SER A 37 -3.01 7.83 -5.62
N VAL A 38 -2.02 8.73 -5.56
CA VAL A 38 -0.79 8.61 -6.34
C VAL A 38 0.01 7.37 -5.92
N LEU A 39 0.07 7.07 -4.63
CA LEU A 39 0.70 5.84 -4.11
C LEU A 39 -0.07 4.58 -4.55
N LYS A 40 -1.40 4.60 -4.45
CA LYS A 40 -2.28 3.48 -4.84
C LYS A 40 -2.20 3.14 -6.33
N ASP A 41 -2.06 4.16 -7.18
CA ASP A 41 -1.93 4.00 -8.63
C ASP A 41 -0.47 3.75 -9.09
N ASP A 42 0.46 3.55 -8.15
CA ASP A 42 1.89 3.30 -8.40
C ASP A 42 2.61 4.41 -9.18
N ARG A 43 2.15 5.67 -9.01
CA ARG A 43 2.72 6.87 -9.65
C ARG A 43 3.54 7.73 -8.70
N ALA A 44 3.78 7.25 -7.49
CA ALA A 44 4.52 7.99 -6.47
C ALA A 44 6.01 8.06 -6.84
N ARG A 45 6.51 9.29 -7.04
CA ARG A 45 7.95 9.52 -7.28
C ARG A 45 8.80 9.39 -6.02
N ALA A 46 8.21 9.71 -4.87
CA ALA A 46 8.83 9.64 -3.57
C ALA A 46 7.75 9.45 -2.50
N VAL A 47 8.07 8.71 -1.45
CA VAL A 47 7.21 8.51 -0.29
C VAL A 47 8.06 8.54 0.97
N ARG A 48 7.57 9.16 2.04
CA ARG A 48 8.27 9.15 3.33
C ARG A 48 8.13 7.77 3.98
N TYR A 49 9.19 7.30 4.62
CA TYR A 49 9.15 6.05 5.40
C TYR A 49 8.05 6.06 6.47
N SER A 50 7.83 7.19 7.13
CA SER A 50 6.74 7.35 8.10
C SER A 50 5.36 7.10 7.51
N THR A 51 5.14 7.48 6.25
CA THR A 51 3.88 7.24 5.53
C THR A 51 3.72 5.76 5.22
N ILE A 52 4.78 5.08 4.77
CA ILE A 52 4.79 3.63 4.54
C ILE A 52 4.40 2.91 5.84
N VAL A 53 5.08 3.21 6.95
CA VAL A 53 4.80 2.59 8.26
C VAL A 53 3.36 2.83 8.71
N ALA A 54 2.85 4.05 8.55
CA ALA A 54 1.48 4.38 8.95
C ALA A 54 0.44 3.64 8.08
N VAL A 55 0.67 3.52 6.77
CA VAL A 55 -0.19 2.73 5.88
C VAL A 55 -0.13 1.25 6.25
N CYS A 56 1.06 0.69 6.46
CA CYS A 56 1.24 -0.70 6.88
C CYS A 56 0.52 -1.00 8.20
N ARG A 57 0.58 -0.10 9.18
CA ARG A 57 -0.17 -0.24 10.44
C ARG A 57 -1.67 -0.15 10.24
N ALA A 58 -2.14 0.82 9.45
CA ALA A 58 -3.56 1.02 9.20
C ALA A 58 -4.19 -0.13 8.40
N LEU A 59 -3.39 -0.75 7.52
CA LEU A 59 -3.79 -1.88 6.70
C LEU A 59 -3.29 -3.20 7.28
N GLU A 60 -2.76 -3.26 8.50
CA GLU A 60 -2.24 -4.50 9.12
C GLU A 60 -1.40 -5.38 8.16
N CYS A 61 -0.48 -4.76 7.42
CA CYS A 61 0.32 -5.41 6.40
C CYS A 61 1.83 -5.19 6.62
N GLU A 62 2.63 -6.01 5.97
CA GLU A 62 4.08 -5.84 5.92
C GLU A 62 4.51 -4.89 4.81
N ILE A 63 5.75 -4.38 4.90
CA ILE A 63 6.32 -3.48 3.88
C ILE A 63 6.47 -4.22 2.55
N GLY A 64 6.85 -5.50 2.56
CA GLY A 64 6.98 -6.32 1.35
C GLY A 64 5.65 -6.62 0.65
N GLU A 65 4.53 -6.43 1.33
CA GLU A 65 3.19 -6.51 0.72
C GLU A 65 2.77 -5.17 0.09
N LEU A 66 3.34 -4.04 0.54
CA LEU A 66 3.03 -2.71 0.04
C LEU A 66 4.00 -2.24 -1.06
N LEU A 67 5.28 -2.63 -0.96
CA LEU A 67 6.35 -2.23 -1.87
C LEU A 67 7.07 -3.46 -2.39
N VAL A 68 7.06 -3.62 -3.71
CA VAL A 68 7.74 -4.71 -4.41
C VAL A 68 8.64 -4.10 -5.46
N LEU A 69 9.79 -4.71 -5.70
CA LEU A 69 10.62 -4.35 -6.85
C LEU A 69 9.88 -4.77 -8.11
N ASP A 70 9.49 -3.81 -8.94
CA ASP A 70 9.01 -4.12 -10.28
C ASP A 70 10.20 -4.67 -11.08
N PRO A 71 10.18 -5.95 -11.50
CA PRO A 71 11.24 -6.46 -12.36
C PRO A 71 11.20 -5.67 -13.67
N PRO A 72 12.36 -5.41 -14.31
CA PRO A 72 12.38 -4.72 -15.59
C PRO A 72 11.50 -5.50 -16.57
N SER A 73 10.42 -4.87 -17.03
CA SER A 73 9.60 -5.40 -18.11
C SER A 73 10.48 -5.52 -19.35
N SER A 74 10.77 -6.75 -19.75
CA SER A 74 11.57 -7.08 -20.94
C SER A 74 11.07 -6.41 -22.20
#